data_AF-A0A3M1VLW2-F1
#
_entry.id   AF-A0A3M1VLW2-F1
#
_cell.length_a   1.000
_cell.length_b   1.000
_cell.length_c   1.000
_cell.angle_alpha   90.00
_cell.angle_beta   90.00
_cell.angle_gamma   90.00
#
_symmetry.space_group_name_H-M   'P 1'
#
loop_
_entity.id
_entity.type
_entity.pdbx_description
1 polymer ?
#
loop_
_entity_poly.entity_id
_entity_poly.type
_entity_poly.pdbx_seq_one_letter_code
_entity_poly.pdbx_strand_id
1 'polypeptide(L)'
;MRDESTIDKFTSRDPSWQRAHDLVQKYFAIPAHVWRLFRHAWYGEAEPVDFLKVMSFARLNPLCLLYAAETYKPEEQATSESLEHAIHMLGIRLSSIVLAVNFATRKILASNPPPIWKDYTRELITLIEVGYHMGSRTPELGPEGGAMAGFSALIGEGVFLAENPRDYREYLRLKTQKRVPEREKRNYQARVLGCESYQIASLTIQALGFGSEMALGVALGSGKLRIDHRDVEREVLRWWAAHDWVVALREGRNYPSRPELRQFFSELIPPRQGAPKNPSLEVLYTEIARIKTHGSTWIWHLPKPGYQDTGKLLGI
;
A
#
# COMPACT_ATOMS: atom_id res chain seq x y z
N MET A 1 -18.61 -19.42 7.53
CA MET A 1 -17.43 -20.13 8.05
C MET A 1 -16.26 -19.16 8.06
N ARG A 2 -15.69 -18.83 9.22
CA ARG A 2 -14.39 -18.16 9.27
C ARG A 2 -13.37 -19.29 9.15
N ASP A 3 -12.72 -19.42 8.01
CA ASP A 3 -11.45 -20.16 7.99
C ASP A 3 -10.56 -19.49 9.03
N GLU A 4 -10.06 -20.26 9.99
CA GLU A 4 -8.94 -19.80 10.81
C GLU A 4 -7.81 -19.46 9.84
N SER A 5 -7.61 -18.17 9.63
CA SER A 5 -6.63 -17.71 8.67
C SER A 5 -5.26 -18.18 9.18
N THR A 6 -4.35 -18.53 8.28
CA THR A 6 -2.97 -18.90 8.66
C THR A 6 -2.32 -17.82 9.56
N ILE A 7 -2.76 -16.57 9.45
CA ILE A 7 -2.41 -15.46 10.36
C ILE A 7 -2.86 -15.74 11.81
N ASP A 8 -4.07 -16.24 12.05
CA ASP A 8 -4.61 -16.53 13.39
C ASP A 8 -3.74 -17.55 14.15
N LYS A 9 -3.20 -18.54 13.42
CA LYS A 9 -2.26 -19.53 14.00
C LYS A 9 -0.94 -18.89 14.45
N PHE A 10 -0.39 -17.95 13.68
CA PHE A 10 0.86 -17.26 14.03
C PHE A 10 0.66 -16.20 15.12
N THR A 11 -0.45 -15.46 15.06
CA THR A 11 -0.76 -14.37 15.99
C THR A 11 -1.02 -14.88 17.42
N SER A 12 -1.60 -16.08 17.57
CA SER A 12 -1.92 -16.66 18.89
C SER A 12 -0.71 -16.89 19.81
N ARG A 13 0.51 -16.97 19.27
CA ARG A 13 1.73 -17.30 20.03
C ARG A 13 2.57 -16.09 20.44
N ASP A 14 2.31 -14.93 19.86
CA ASP A 14 3.12 -13.73 20.07
C ASP A 14 2.20 -12.54 20.41
N PRO A 15 2.21 -12.05 21.66
CA PRO A 15 1.29 -11.02 22.13
C PRO A 15 1.44 -9.68 21.39
N SER A 16 2.56 -9.45 20.70
CA SER A 16 2.74 -8.25 19.88
C SER A 16 1.77 -8.20 18.70
N TRP A 17 1.30 -9.34 18.20
CA TRP A 17 0.26 -9.37 17.16
C TRP A 17 -1.10 -8.93 17.69
N GLN A 18 -1.45 -9.27 18.93
CA GLN A 18 -2.66 -8.77 19.56
C GLN A 18 -2.60 -7.25 19.68
N ARG A 19 -1.45 -6.69 20.09
CA ARG A 19 -1.26 -5.25 20.14
C ARG A 19 -1.39 -4.59 18.76
N ALA A 20 -0.83 -5.21 17.72
CA ALA A 20 -0.98 -4.73 16.34
C ALA A 20 -2.45 -4.77 15.88
N HIS A 21 -3.19 -5.82 16.22
CA HIS A 21 -4.62 -5.94 15.95
C HIS A 21 -5.42 -4.83 16.63
N ASP A 22 -5.17 -4.56 17.91
CA ASP A 22 -5.86 -3.51 18.65
C ASP A 22 -5.63 -2.12 18.03
N LEU A 23 -4.39 -1.85 17.57
CA LEU A 23 -4.06 -0.61 16.84
C LEU A 23 -4.78 -0.55 15.49
N VAL A 24 -4.83 -1.64 14.73
CA VAL A 24 -5.57 -1.67 13.45
C VAL A 24 -7.07 -1.45 13.66
N GLN A 25 -7.67 -2.05 14.67
CA GLN A 25 -9.08 -1.80 15.00
C GLN A 25 -9.32 -0.34 15.40
N LYS A 26 -8.43 0.25 16.19
CA LYS A 26 -8.51 1.65 16.60
C LYS A 26 -8.48 2.62 15.42
N TYR A 27 -7.56 2.43 14.48
CA TYR A 27 -7.33 3.39 13.38
C TYR A 27 -8.12 3.06 12.10
N PHE A 28 -8.34 1.78 11.82
CA PHE A 28 -8.91 1.30 10.56
C PHE A 28 -10.18 0.48 10.76
N ALA A 29 -11.03 0.81 11.74
CA ALA A 29 -12.39 0.30 11.77
C ALA A 29 -13.14 0.70 10.47
N ILE A 30 -13.44 -0.28 9.63
CA ILE A 30 -14.06 -0.09 8.31
C ILE A 30 -15.53 -0.49 8.37
N PRO A 31 -16.46 0.37 7.90
CA PRO A 31 -17.84 -0.03 7.73
C PRO A 31 -17.97 -1.22 6.76
N ALA A 32 -18.87 -2.16 7.07
CA ALA A 32 -19.00 -3.40 6.30
C ALA A 32 -19.24 -3.18 4.79
N HIS A 33 -19.95 -2.12 4.39
CA HIS A 33 -20.18 -1.80 2.98
C HIS A 33 -18.91 -1.32 2.27
N VAL A 34 -18.04 -0.55 2.95
CA VAL A 34 -16.74 -0.13 2.40
C VAL A 34 -15.80 -1.33 2.28
N TRP A 35 -15.79 -2.21 3.29
CA TRP A 35 -15.01 -3.43 3.24
C TRP A 35 -15.44 -4.34 2.07
N ARG A 36 -16.75 -4.53 1.87
CA ARG A 36 -17.28 -5.30 0.73
C ARG A 36 -16.91 -4.66 -0.61
N LEU A 37 -16.98 -3.32 -0.71
CA LEU A 37 -16.57 -2.60 -1.90
C LEU A 37 -15.11 -2.91 -2.27
N PHE A 38 -14.18 -2.76 -1.33
CA PHE A 38 -12.76 -3.03 -1.57
C PHE A 38 -12.52 -4.49 -1.91
N ARG A 39 -13.13 -5.41 -1.15
CA ARG A 39 -12.98 -6.85 -1.38
C ARG A 39 -13.51 -7.27 -2.75
N HIS A 40 -14.77 -6.96 -3.07
CA HIS A 40 -15.37 -7.37 -4.34
C HIS A 40 -14.63 -6.74 -5.51
N ALA A 41 -14.23 -5.47 -5.40
CA ALA A 41 -13.43 -4.82 -6.43
C ALA A 41 -12.07 -5.50 -6.64
N TRP A 42 -11.38 -5.86 -5.56
CA TRP A 42 -10.10 -6.56 -5.60
C TRP A 42 -10.21 -7.92 -6.30
N TYR A 43 -11.19 -8.74 -5.91
CA TYR A 43 -11.39 -10.07 -6.50
C TYR A 43 -12.05 -10.02 -7.89
N GLY A 44 -12.44 -8.85 -8.39
CA GLY A 44 -13.09 -8.71 -9.70
C GLY A 44 -14.56 -9.15 -9.69
N GLU A 45 -15.20 -9.13 -8.52
CA GLU A 45 -16.61 -9.47 -8.29
C GLU A 45 -17.53 -8.23 -8.31
N ALA A 46 -16.95 -7.02 -8.36
CA ALA A 46 -17.71 -5.78 -8.42
C ALA A 46 -17.94 -5.34 -9.87
N GLU A 47 -19.19 -5.11 -10.22
CA GLU A 47 -19.59 -4.43 -11.45
C GLU A 47 -19.40 -2.90 -11.30
N PRO A 48 -19.11 -2.15 -12.37
CA PRO A 48 -18.92 -0.69 -12.30
C PRO A 48 -20.09 0.05 -11.66
N VAL A 49 -21.33 -0.36 -11.98
CA VAL A 49 -22.56 0.26 -11.46
C VAL A 49 -22.69 0.05 -9.95
N ASP A 50 -22.41 -1.15 -9.47
CA ASP A 50 -22.46 -1.46 -8.04
C ASP A 50 -21.32 -0.76 -7.28
N PHE A 51 -20.15 -0.65 -7.90
CA PHE A 51 -19.00 0.06 -7.34
C PHE A 51 -19.33 1.55 -7.10
N LEU A 52 -19.90 2.22 -8.10
CA LEU A 52 -20.37 3.61 -8.00
C LEU A 52 -21.48 3.77 -6.96
N LYS A 53 -22.46 2.86 -6.98
CA LYS A 53 -23.59 2.86 -6.05
C LYS A 53 -23.10 2.76 -4.60
N VAL A 54 -22.17 1.87 -4.29
CA VAL A 54 -21.64 1.73 -2.92
C VAL A 54 -20.79 2.94 -2.54
N MET A 55 -19.97 3.44 -3.47
CA MET A 55 -19.14 4.61 -3.23
C MET A 55 -19.97 5.84 -2.85
N SER A 56 -21.17 6.00 -3.41
CA SER A 56 -22.02 7.17 -3.18
C SER A 56 -22.50 7.35 -1.74
N PHE A 57 -22.60 6.25 -0.98
CA PHE A 57 -22.96 6.29 0.44
C PHE A 57 -21.80 5.91 1.39
N ALA A 58 -20.63 5.51 0.86
CA ALA A 58 -19.48 5.03 1.63
C ALA A 58 -18.65 6.12 2.37
N ARG A 59 -19.01 7.40 2.23
CA ARG A 59 -18.21 8.57 2.74
C ARG A 59 -16.73 8.54 2.31
N LEU A 60 -16.44 7.89 1.19
CA LEU A 60 -15.13 7.91 0.54
C LEU A 60 -14.95 9.23 -0.23
N ASN A 61 -13.72 9.53 -0.63
CA ASN A 61 -13.40 10.73 -1.40
C ASN A 61 -13.27 10.37 -2.89
N PRO A 62 -14.33 10.45 -3.72
CA PRO A 62 -14.24 10.06 -5.13
C PRO A 62 -13.29 10.94 -5.95
N LEU A 63 -13.00 12.17 -5.50
CA LEU A 63 -12.05 13.05 -6.20
C LEU A 63 -10.65 12.42 -6.29
N CYS A 64 -10.27 11.54 -5.35
CA CYS A 64 -8.98 10.86 -5.45
C CYS A 64 -8.87 9.99 -6.71
N LEU A 65 -9.98 9.45 -7.22
CA LEU A 65 -10.00 8.68 -8.46
C LEU A 65 -9.74 9.59 -9.67
N LEU A 66 -10.36 10.76 -9.72
CA LEU A 66 -10.14 11.71 -10.82
C LEU A 66 -8.69 12.20 -10.85
N TYR A 67 -8.10 12.45 -9.67
CA TYR A 67 -6.67 12.80 -9.56
C TYR A 67 -5.76 11.64 -9.95
N ALA A 68 -6.06 10.41 -9.53
CA ALA A 68 -5.27 9.23 -9.89
C ALA A 68 -5.35 8.92 -11.39
N ALA A 69 -6.49 9.21 -12.01
CA ALA A 69 -6.70 9.07 -13.44
C ALA A 69 -6.17 10.27 -14.25
N GLU A 70 -5.65 11.31 -13.60
CA GLU A 70 -5.19 12.56 -14.24
C GLU A 70 -6.26 13.24 -15.13
N THR A 71 -7.54 13.05 -14.79
CA THR A 71 -8.68 13.62 -15.53
C THR A 71 -9.24 14.88 -14.87
N TYR A 72 -8.88 15.15 -13.62
CA TYR A 72 -9.40 16.30 -12.89
C TYR A 72 -8.63 17.59 -13.21
N LYS A 73 -9.37 18.62 -13.64
CA LYS A 73 -8.90 20.00 -13.65
C LYS A 73 -9.55 20.77 -12.49
N PRO A 74 -8.79 21.47 -11.62
CA PRO A 74 -9.35 22.21 -10.48
C PRO A 74 -10.45 23.21 -10.82
N GLU A 75 -10.35 23.81 -12.01
CA GLU A 75 -11.32 24.75 -12.58
C GLU A 75 -12.62 24.09 -13.08
N GLU A 76 -12.66 22.77 -13.24
CA GLU A 76 -13.83 22.03 -13.70
C GLU A 76 -14.58 21.42 -12.50
N GLN A 77 -15.91 21.56 -12.50
CA GLN A 77 -16.75 20.85 -11.54
C GLN A 77 -16.77 19.36 -11.92
N ALA A 78 -16.39 18.51 -10.98
CA ALA A 78 -16.45 17.08 -11.19
C ALA A 78 -17.89 16.58 -11.34
N THR A 79 -18.09 15.68 -12.31
CA THR A 79 -19.39 15.09 -12.70
C THR A 79 -19.38 13.58 -12.55
N SER A 80 -20.56 12.94 -12.53
CA SER A 80 -20.67 11.47 -12.57
C SER A 80 -19.96 10.87 -13.80
N GLU A 81 -20.09 11.50 -14.97
CA GLU A 81 -19.43 11.06 -16.20
C GLU A 81 -17.90 11.09 -16.07
N SER A 82 -17.35 12.15 -15.47
CA SER A 82 -15.90 12.24 -15.24
C SER A 82 -15.41 11.14 -14.28
N LEU A 83 -16.24 10.76 -13.31
CA LEU A 83 -15.93 9.72 -12.33
C LEU A 83 -15.99 8.32 -12.96
N GLU A 84 -17.03 8.05 -13.76
CA GLU A 84 -17.16 6.83 -14.57
C GLU A 84 -15.96 6.68 -15.51
N HIS A 85 -15.58 7.75 -16.19
CA HIS A 85 -14.40 7.76 -17.06
C HIS A 85 -13.11 7.46 -16.29
N ALA A 86 -12.91 8.08 -15.12
CA ALA A 86 -11.75 7.80 -14.27
C ALA A 86 -11.70 6.33 -13.80
N ILE A 87 -12.83 5.77 -13.37
CA ILE A 87 -12.92 4.36 -12.97
C ILE A 87 -12.63 3.44 -14.16
N HIS A 88 -13.11 3.79 -15.36
CA HIS A 88 -12.83 3.02 -16.57
C HIS A 88 -11.33 3.03 -16.91
N MET A 89 -10.66 4.19 -16.84
CA MET A 89 -9.22 4.28 -17.12
C MET A 89 -8.35 3.55 -16.09
N LEU A 90 -8.69 3.66 -14.80
CA LEU A 90 -7.95 2.99 -13.74
C LEU A 90 -8.25 1.48 -13.67
N GLY A 91 -9.46 1.09 -14.05
CA GLY A 91 -10.03 -0.20 -13.70
C GLY A 91 -10.51 -0.25 -12.24
N ILE A 92 -11.45 -1.17 -11.97
CA ILE A 92 -12.10 -1.31 -10.65
C ILE A 92 -11.10 -1.69 -9.56
N ARG A 93 -10.16 -2.60 -9.87
CA ARG A 93 -9.14 -3.04 -8.91
C ARG A 93 -8.26 -1.89 -8.43
N LEU A 94 -7.63 -1.15 -9.34
CA LEU A 94 -6.79 -0.01 -8.97
C LEU A 94 -7.59 1.11 -8.30
N SER A 95 -8.83 1.36 -8.76
CA SER A 95 -9.74 2.31 -8.11
C SER A 95 -9.97 1.97 -6.63
N SER A 96 -10.16 0.68 -6.31
CA SER A 96 -10.32 0.23 -4.92
C SER A 96 -9.08 0.49 -4.06
N ILE A 97 -7.88 0.35 -4.62
CA ILE A 97 -6.61 0.64 -3.95
C ILE A 97 -6.47 2.13 -3.68
N VAL A 98 -6.74 2.97 -4.68
CA VAL A 98 -6.69 4.43 -4.56
C VAL A 98 -7.63 4.90 -3.44
N LEU A 99 -8.86 4.36 -3.39
CA LEU A 99 -9.81 4.64 -2.32
C LEU A 99 -9.34 4.12 -0.95
N ALA A 100 -8.80 2.91 -0.88
CA ALA A 100 -8.30 2.31 0.36
C ALA A 100 -7.11 3.08 0.96
N VAL A 101 -6.16 3.47 0.12
CA VAL A 101 -5.01 4.31 0.50
C VAL A 101 -5.49 5.68 0.97
N ASN A 102 -6.43 6.31 0.26
CA ASN A 102 -7.02 7.59 0.67
C ASN A 102 -7.74 7.45 2.02
N PHE A 103 -8.55 6.40 2.19
CA PHE A 103 -9.23 6.08 3.45
C PHE A 103 -8.24 5.94 4.60
N ALA A 104 -7.19 5.13 4.43
CA ALA A 104 -6.19 4.88 5.47
C ALA A 104 -5.41 6.15 5.82
N THR A 105 -5.00 6.92 4.80
CA THR A 105 -4.30 8.21 5.00
C THR A 105 -5.19 9.21 5.74
N ARG A 106 -6.48 9.31 5.40
CA ARG A 106 -7.45 10.16 6.12
C ARG A 106 -7.57 9.76 7.59
N LYS A 107 -7.60 8.46 7.89
CA LYS A 107 -7.65 7.96 9.28
C LYS A 107 -6.40 8.31 10.07
N ILE A 108 -5.22 8.19 9.48
CA ILE A 108 -3.95 8.62 10.09
C ILE A 108 -3.99 10.13 10.36
N LEU A 109 -4.36 10.94 9.36
CA LEU A 109 -4.36 12.40 9.48
C LEU A 109 -5.45 12.93 10.44
N ALA A 110 -6.54 12.20 10.65
CA ALA A 110 -7.57 12.55 11.61
C ALA A 110 -7.06 12.56 13.07
N SER A 111 -5.91 11.94 13.35
CA SER A 111 -5.22 12.05 14.64
C SER A 111 -4.47 13.38 14.85
N ASN A 112 -4.50 14.28 13.86
CA ASN A 112 -3.75 15.53 13.82
C ASN A 112 -2.25 15.35 14.11
N PRO A 113 -1.54 14.46 13.36
CA PRO A 113 -0.12 14.26 13.56
C PRO A 113 0.66 15.55 13.26
N PRO A 114 1.87 15.73 13.85
CA PRO A 114 2.69 16.90 13.58
C PRO A 114 3.16 16.93 12.10
N PRO A 115 3.66 18.07 11.58
CA PRO A 115 3.95 18.27 10.16
C PRO A 115 4.87 17.24 9.48
N ILE A 116 5.58 16.41 10.25
CA ILE A 116 6.37 15.26 9.77
C ILE A 116 5.52 14.25 8.97
N TRP A 117 4.19 14.30 9.10
CA TRP A 117 3.28 13.53 8.26
C TRP A 117 3.49 13.80 6.77
N LYS A 118 3.93 15.00 6.38
CA LYS A 118 4.17 15.35 4.97
C LYS A 118 5.29 14.51 4.36
N ASP A 119 6.34 14.26 5.14
CA ASP A 119 7.47 13.44 4.70
C ASP A 119 7.06 11.97 4.63
N TYR A 120 6.27 11.50 5.61
CA TYR A 120 5.66 10.17 5.57
C TYR A 120 4.77 9.98 4.33
N THR A 121 3.85 10.89 4.04
CA THR A 121 2.92 10.74 2.91
C THR A 121 3.67 10.82 1.58
N ARG A 122 4.71 11.66 1.47
CA ARG A 122 5.59 11.71 0.30
C ARG A 122 6.29 10.37 0.07
N GLU A 123 6.85 9.78 1.11
CA GLU A 123 7.50 8.47 1.02
C GLU A 123 6.51 7.36 0.67
N LEU A 124 5.32 7.37 1.30
CA LEU A 124 4.25 6.41 1.03
C LEU A 124 3.87 6.42 -0.45
N ILE A 125 3.59 7.60 -1.01
CA ILE A 125 3.15 7.71 -2.39
C ILE A 125 4.28 7.38 -3.37
N THR A 126 5.53 7.70 -3.05
CA THR A 126 6.70 7.26 -3.82
C THR A 126 6.79 5.74 -3.89
N LEU A 127 6.59 5.03 -2.77
CA LEU A 127 6.59 3.56 -2.77
C LEU A 127 5.42 2.99 -3.59
N ILE A 128 4.24 3.60 -3.50
CA ILE A 128 3.06 3.21 -4.30
C ILE A 128 3.32 3.39 -5.79
N GLU A 129 3.89 4.54 -6.22
CA GLU A 129 4.19 4.82 -7.63
C GLU A 129 5.29 3.88 -8.17
N VAL A 130 6.36 3.65 -7.39
CA VAL A 130 7.38 2.64 -7.73
C VAL A 130 6.75 1.25 -7.89
N GLY A 131 5.87 0.88 -6.96
CA GLY A 131 5.10 -0.35 -7.02
C GLY A 131 4.24 -0.44 -8.25
N TYR A 132 3.47 0.60 -8.57
CA TYR A 132 2.63 0.66 -9.77
C TYR A 132 3.43 0.44 -11.06
N HIS A 133 4.57 1.11 -11.22
CA HIS A 133 5.41 0.94 -12.41
C HIS A 133 6.02 -0.46 -12.49
N MET A 134 6.44 -1.04 -11.37
CA MET A 134 6.90 -2.42 -11.31
C MET A 134 5.77 -3.41 -11.67
N GLY A 135 4.60 -3.22 -11.08
CA GLY A 135 3.37 -3.99 -11.33
C GLY A 135 2.95 -3.96 -12.80
N SER A 136 3.02 -2.79 -13.43
CA SER A 136 2.74 -2.61 -14.86
C SER A 136 3.64 -3.46 -15.78
N ARG A 137 4.80 -3.92 -15.30
CA ARG A 137 5.75 -4.76 -16.05
C ARG A 137 5.72 -6.23 -15.62
N THR A 138 4.82 -6.59 -14.71
CA THR A 138 4.70 -7.95 -14.16
C THR A 138 3.25 -8.42 -14.28
N PRO A 139 2.89 -9.11 -15.39
CA PRO A 139 1.51 -9.48 -15.69
C PRO A 139 0.80 -10.24 -14.56
N GLU A 140 1.53 -11.09 -13.83
CA GLU A 140 0.96 -11.85 -12.71
C GLU A 140 0.55 -10.98 -11.51
N LEU A 141 1.14 -9.79 -11.37
CA LEU A 141 0.88 -8.88 -10.25
C LEU A 141 -0.03 -7.71 -10.67
N GLY A 142 0.17 -7.20 -11.87
CA GLY A 142 -0.53 -6.02 -12.39
C GLY A 142 -0.14 -4.72 -11.69
N PRO A 143 -0.48 -3.55 -12.28
CA PRO A 143 -0.27 -2.25 -11.66
C PRO A 143 -0.92 -2.13 -10.27
N GLU A 144 -2.10 -2.71 -10.08
CA GLU A 144 -2.83 -2.75 -8.82
C GLU A 144 -2.03 -3.49 -7.74
N GLY A 145 -1.48 -4.67 -8.04
CA GLY A 145 -0.76 -5.44 -7.05
C GLY A 145 0.57 -4.79 -6.68
N GLY A 146 1.25 -4.19 -7.66
CA GLY A 146 2.44 -3.39 -7.41
C GLY A 146 2.17 -2.19 -6.50
N ALA A 147 1.12 -1.41 -6.81
CA ALA A 147 0.70 -0.26 -5.99
C ALA A 147 0.37 -0.69 -4.54
N MET A 148 -0.31 -1.82 -4.37
CA MET A 148 -0.62 -2.38 -3.06
C MET A 148 0.62 -2.83 -2.29
N ALA A 149 1.58 -3.46 -2.97
CA ALA A 149 2.87 -3.82 -2.36
C ALA A 149 3.60 -2.57 -1.85
N GLY A 150 3.61 -1.48 -2.63
CA GLY A 150 4.16 -0.19 -2.20
C GLY A 150 3.43 0.43 -1.00
N PHE A 151 2.10 0.42 -1.00
CA PHE A 151 1.31 0.90 0.14
C PHE A 151 1.61 0.10 1.42
N SER A 152 1.65 -1.22 1.30
CA SER A 152 1.87 -2.13 2.43
C SER A 152 3.25 -1.95 3.08
N ALA A 153 4.25 -1.50 2.32
CA ALA A 153 5.61 -1.30 2.81
C ALA A 153 5.73 -0.19 3.86
N LEU A 154 4.76 0.74 3.94
CA LEU A 154 4.86 1.90 4.84
C LEU A 154 3.60 2.18 5.66
N ILE A 155 2.46 1.54 5.37
CA ILE A 155 1.21 1.86 6.08
C ILE A 155 1.30 1.65 7.61
N GLY A 156 2.06 0.65 8.07
CA GLY A 156 2.29 0.43 9.50
C GLY A 156 3.01 1.59 10.21
N GLU A 157 3.96 2.24 9.53
CA GLU A 157 4.64 3.44 10.05
C GLU A 157 3.67 4.63 10.19
N GLY A 158 2.62 4.67 9.35
CA GLY A 158 1.57 5.68 9.46
C GLY A 158 0.77 5.58 10.77
N VAL A 159 0.52 4.36 11.25
CA VAL A 159 -0.09 4.14 12.56
C VAL A 159 0.88 4.53 13.68
N PHE A 160 2.18 4.25 13.53
CA PHE A 160 3.17 4.70 14.50
C PHE A 160 3.17 6.23 14.63
N LEU A 161 3.18 6.94 13.50
CA LEU A 161 3.06 8.39 13.46
C LEU A 161 1.80 8.89 14.17
N ALA A 162 0.66 8.22 13.96
CA ALA A 162 -0.62 8.60 14.55
C ALA A 162 -0.74 8.29 16.05
N GLU A 163 -0.13 7.20 16.53
CA GLU A 163 -0.19 6.76 17.93
C GLU A 163 0.82 7.50 18.80
N ASN A 164 2.07 7.62 18.33
CA ASN A 164 3.18 8.17 19.11
C ASN A 164 4.05 9.12 18.26
N PRO A 165 3.55 10.32 17.91
CA PRO A 165 4.22 11.23 16.98
C PRO A 165 5.60 11.72 17.46
N ARG A 166 5.82 11.80 18.78
CA ARG A 166 7.11 12.17 19.38
C ARG A 166 8.16 11.08 19.13
N ASP A 167 7.86 9.84 19.49
CA ASP A 167 8.76 8.70 19.29
C ASP A 167 8.92 8.35 17.82
N TYR A 168 7.91 8.60 16.98
CA TYR A 168 8.05 8.45 15.53
C TYR A 168 9.14 9.38 14.96
N ARG A 169 9.24 10.62 15.45
CA ARG A 169 10.31 11.53 15.04
C ARG A 169 11.70 11.00 15.40
N GLU A 170 11.83 10.44 16.59
CA GLU A 170 13.07 9.81 17.04
C GLU A 170 13.39 8.55 16.21
N TYR A 171 12.38 7.74 15.92
CA TYR A 171 12.50 6.61 15.01
C TYR A 171 13.02 7.02 13.63
N LEU A 172 12.51 8.10 13.03
CA LEU A 172 13.04 8.62 11.75
C LEU A 172 14.50 9.09 11.88
N ARG A 173 14.87 9.72 12.99
CA ARG A 173 16.25 10.10 13.29
C ARG A 173 17.17 8.87 13.34
N LEU A 174 16.71 7.78 13.95
CA LEU A 174 17.45 6.51 13.97
C LEU A 174 17.50 5.86 12.57
N LYS A 175 16.40 5.89 11.82
CA LYS A 175 16.28 5.30 10.47
C LYS A 175 17.31 5.89 9.50
N THR A 176 17.54 7.20 9.57
CA THR A 176 18.51 7.93 8.74
C THR A 176 19.98 7.71 9.15
N GLN A 177 20.25 7.20 10.35
CA GLN A 177 21.61 6.91 10.80
C GLN A 177 22.10 5.58 10.24
N LYS A 178 23.05 5.63 9.29
CA LYS A 178 23.68 4.44 8.69
C LYS A 178 24.41 3.54 9.69
N ARG A 179 24.84 4.10 10.83
CA ARG A 179 25.61 3.38 11.87
C ARG A 179 24.73 2.57 12.82
N VAL A 180 23.44 2.88 12.92
CA VAL A 180 22.52 2.16 13.81
C VAL A 180 22.09 0.87 13.11
N PRO A 181 22.31 -0.32 13.69
CA PRO A 181 21.86 -1.58 13.11
C PRO A 181 20.34 -1.62 12.92
N GLU A 182 19.86 -2.22 11.82
CA GLU A 182 18.42 -2.37 11.56
C GLU A 182 17.65 -3.06 12.70
N ARG A 183 18.31 -4.01 13.38
CA ARG A 183 17.74 -4.68 14.55
C ARG A 183 17.42 -3.68 15.68
N GLU A 184 18.28 -2.69 15.90
CA GLU A 184 18.07 -1.69 16.95
C GLU A 184 16.91 -0.75 16.61
N LYS A 185 16.81 -0.34 15.34
CA LYS A 185 15.68 0.47 14.83
C LYS A 185 14.35 -0.25 15.01
N ARG A 186 14.31 -1.54 14.68
CA ARG A 186 13.15 -2.42 14.88
C ARG A 186 12.80 -2.59 16.36
N ASN A 187 13.79 -2.87 17.20
CA ASN A 187 13.61 -2.98 18.65
C ASN A 187 13.06 -1.69 19.27
N TYR A 188 13.52 -0.51 18.79
CA TYR A 188 12.99 0.77 19.24
C TYR A 188 11.49 0.89 18.97
N GLN A 189 11.06 0.59 17.74
CA GLN A 189 9.64 0.62 17.37
C GLN A 189 8.82 -0.38 18.17
N ALA A 190 9.28 -1.64 18.27
CA ALA A 190 8.61 -2.69 19.02
C ALA A 190 8.43 -2.31 20.50
N ARG A 191 9.43 -1.67 21.12
CA ARG A 191 9.38 -1.22 22.51
C ARG A 191 8.35 -0.10 22.72
N VAL A 192 8.21 0.82 21.75
CA VAL A 192 7.29 1.96 21.87
C VAL A 192 5.85 1.54 21.58
N LEU A 193 5.61 0.78 20.52
CA LEU A 193 4.26 0.40 20.11
C LEU A 193 3.74 -0.85 20.83
N GLY A 194 4.64 -1.69 21.34
CA GLY A 194 4.36 -3.07 21.76
C GLY A 194 4.28 -4.05 20.59
N CYS A 195 4.55 -3.60 19.36
CA CYS A 195 4.56 -4.39 18.13
C CYS A 195 5.40 -3.71 17.04
N GLU A 196 5.67 -4.42 15.95
CA GLU A 196 6.40 -3.93 14.79
C GLU A 196 5.43 -3.43 13.68
N SER A 197 5.87 -2.45 12.89
CA SER A 197 5.04 -1.85 11.84
C SER A 197 4.59 -2.84 10.78
N TYR A 198 5.35 -3.90 10.50
CA TYR A 198 4.92 -4.90 9.52
C TYR A 198 3.70 -5.70 9.98
N GLN A 199 3.55 -5.92 11.29
CA GLN A 199 2.39 -6.62 11.86
C GLN A 199 1.15 -5.77 11.66
N ILE A 200 1.28 -4.46 11.93
CA ILE A 200 0.24 -3.47 11.67
C ILE A 200 -0.07 -3.41 10.17
N ALA A 201 0.93 -3.39 9.31
CA ALA A 201 0.74 -3.33 7.86
C ALA A 201 -0.01 -4.57 7.34
N SER A 202 0.45 -5.77 7.72
CA SER A 202 -0.20 -7.04 7.40
C SER A 202 -1.68 -7.05 7.80
N LEU A 203 -1.97 -6.72 9.06
CA LEU A 203 -3.34 -6.68 9.57
C LEU A 203 -4.17 -5.55 8.94
N THR A 204 -3.55 -4.44 8.55
CA THR A 204 -4.23 -3.35 7.83
C THR A 204 -4.69 -3.81 6.44
N ILE A 205 -3.84 -4.51 5.70
CA ILE A 205 -4.19 -5.09 4.40
C ILE A 205 -5.36 -6.08 4.54
N GLN A 206 -5.31 -6.94 5.55
CA GLN A 206 -6.40 -7.88 5.83
C GLN A 206 -7.70 -7.16 6.22
N ALA A 207 -7.60 -6.15 7.10
CA ALA A 207 -8.74 -5.33 7.54
C ALA A 207 -9.37 -4.52 6.39
N LEU A 208 -8.59 -4.17 5.36
CA LEU A 208 -9.09 -3.53 4.14
C LEU A 208 -9.76 -4.50 3.16
N GLY A 209 -9.62 -5.81 3.36
CA GLY A 209 -10.30 -6.84 2.56
C GLY A 209 -9.51 -7.39 1.37
N PHE A 210 -8.21 -7.09 1.26
CA PHE A 210 -7.35 -7.48 0.13
C PHE A 210 -6.79 -8.91 0.20
N GLY A 211 -7.19 -9.69 1.19
CA GLY A 211 -6.85 -11.12 1.30
C GLY A 211 -5.76 -11.45 2.31
N SER A 212 -5.79 -12.69 2.79
CA SER A 212 -4.84 -13.22 3.78
C SER A 212 -3.47 -13.51 3.19
N GLU A 213 -3.42 -13.90 1.91
CA GLU A 213 -2.21 -14.27 1.19
C GLU A 213 -1.28 -13.07 1.07
N MET A 214 -1.86 -11.92 0.70
CA MET A 214 -1.18 -10.65 0.64
C MET A 214 -0.72 -10.20 2.03
N ALA A 215 -1.61 -10.25 3.03
CA ALA A 215 -1.26 -9.88 4.40
C ALA A 215 -0.08 -10.72 4.94
N LEU A 216 -0.03 -12.03 4.67
CA LEU A 216 1.09 -12.89 5.01
C LEU A 216 2.37 -12.53 4.22
N GLY A 217 2.24 -12.27 2.92
CA GLY A 217 3.37 -11.86 2.08
C GLY A 217 4.00 -10.56 2.56
N VAL A 218 3.20 -9.60 3.01
CA VAL A 218 3.65 -8.36 3.65
C VAL A 218 4.41 -8.65 4.95
N ALA A 219 3.87 -9.52 5.81
CA ALA A 219 4.55 -9.88 7.06
C ALA A 219 5.91 -10.56 6.81
N LEU A 220 6.02 -11.38 5.77
CA LEU A 220 7.28 -12.01 5.36
C LEU A 220 8.28 -10.99 4.78
N GLY A 221 7.81 -10.11 3.90
CA GLY A 221 8.62 -9.09 3.22
C GLY A 221 9.15 -8.01 4.15
N SER A 222 8.25 -7.38 4.91
CA SER A 222 8.60 -6.30 5.84
C SER A 222 9.23 -6.79 7.14
N GLY A 223 8.78 -7.95 7.67
CA GLY A 223 9.05 -8.36 9.05
C GLY A 223 10.06 -9.47 9.25
N LYS A 224 10.37 -10.25 8.20
CA LYS A 224 11.06 -11.54 8.33
C LYS A 224 10.35 -12.47 9.31
N LEU A 225 9.02 -12.51 9.30
CA LEU A 225 8.25 -13.58 9.95
C LEU A 225 8.95 -14.91 9.60
N ARG A 226 9.44 -15.63 10.61
CA ARG A 226 10.22 -16.84 10.40
C ARG A 226 9.25 -18.00 10.18
N ILE A 227 8.95 -18.29 8.93
CA ILE A 227 8.19 -19.46 8.52
C ILE A 227 9.14 -20.41 7.80
N ASP A 228 8.95 -21.72 7.96
CA ASP A 228 9.59 -22.70 7.07
C ASP A 228 9.03 -22.50 5.65
N HIS A 229 9.89 -22.09 4.73
CA HIS A 229 9.50 -21.73 3.36
C HIS A 229 8.83 -22.87 2.59
N ARG A 230 8.97 -24.12 3.05
CA ARG A 230 8.38 -25.31 2.40
C ARG A 230 6.86 -25.38 2.54
N ASP A 231 6.29 -24.70 3.53
CA ASP A 231 4.86 -24.77 3.85
C ASP A 231 4.09 -23.50 3.42
N VAL A 232 4.72 -22.62 2.64
CA VAL A 232 4.13 -21.34 2.23
C VAL A 232 3.60 -21.42 0.80
N GLU A 233 2.32 -21.06 0.63
CA GLU A 233 1.68 -21.02 -0.69
C GLU A 233 2.40 -20.06 -1.66
N ARG A 234 2.41 -20.43 -2.96
CA ARG A 234 3.08 -19.66 -4.01
C ARG A 234 2.61 -18.21 -4.07
N GLU A 235 1.33 -17.96 -3.83
CA GLU A 235 0.76 -16.61 -3.85
C GLU A 235 1.35 -15.72 -2.75
N VAL A 236 1.48 -16.26 -1.52
CA VAL A 236 2.13 -15.57 -0.40
C VAL A 236 3.58 -15.22 -0.74
N LEU A 237 4.32 -16.14 -1.38
CA LEU A 237 5.69 -15.90 -1.83
C LEU A 237 5.77 -14.83 -2.93
N ARG A 238 4.78 -14.76 -3.83
CA ARG A 238 4.68 -13.69 -4.85
C ARG A 238 4.53 -12.32 -4.18
N TRP A 239 3.66 -12.20 -3.19
CA TRP A 239 3.48 -10.95 -2.43
C TRP A 239 4.73 -10.55 -1.65
N TRP A 240 5.42 -11.53 -1.07
CA TRP A 240 6.71 -11.30 -0.44
C TRP A 240 7.74 -10.78 -1.45
N ALA A 241 7.86 -11.43 -2.62
CA ALA A 241 8.76 -10.98 -3.67
C ALA A 241 8.41 -9.56 -4.15
N ALA A 242 7.12 -9.25 -4.34
CA ALA A 242 6.67 -7.93 -4.80
C ALA A 242 7.10 -6.83 -3.84
N HIS A 243 6.87 -7.06 -2.54
CA HIS A 243 7.32 -6.14 -1.49
C HIS A 243 8.83 -5.89 -1.53
N ASP A 244 9.64 -6.96 -1.58
CA ASP A 244 11.10 -6.86 -1.62
C ASP A 244 11.61 -6.14 -2.89
N TRP A 245 10.94 -6.33 -4.02
CA TRP A 245 11.23 -5.60 -5.27
C TRP A 245 10.95 -4.12 -5.14
N VAL A 246 9.78 -3.73 -4.62
CA VAL A 246 9.43 -2.30 -4.45
C VAL A 246 10.46 -1.58 -3.57
N VAL A 247 10.82 -2.19 -2.44
CA VAL A 247 11.84 -1.62 -1.53
C VAL A 247 13.20 -1.51 -2.23
N ALA A 248 13.63 -2.56 -2.94
CA ALA A 248 14.90 -2.56 -3.67
C ALA A 248 14.95 -1.45 -4.73
N LEU A 249 13.90 -1.34 -5.56
CA LEU A 249 13.80 -0.35 -6.62
C LEU A 249 13.82 1.08 -6.07
N ARG A 250 13.05 1.35 -4.99
CA ARG A 250 13.07 2.63 -4.29
C ARG A 250 14.47 2.99 -3.78
N GLU A 251 15.21 2.02 -3.25
CA GLU A 251 16.58 2.22 -2.78
C GLU A 251 17.60 2.42 -3.93
N GLY A 252 17.18 2.25 -5.19
CA GLY A 252 18.07 2.28 -6.36
C GLY A 252 18.83 0.98 -6.61
N ARG A 253 18.38 -0.11 -6.01
CA ARG A 253 18.86 -1.45 -6.34
C ARG A 253 18.00 -1.98 -7.50
N ASN A 254 18.64 -2.58 -8.48
CA ASN A 254 17.96 -3.18 -9.63
C ASN A 254 17.38 -4.58 -9.32
N TYR A 255 17.50 -5.06 -8.08
CA TYR A 255 17.00 -6.37 -7.66
C TYR A 255 16.96 -6.52 -6.12
N PRO A 256 16.08 -7.40 -5.60
CA PRO A 256 16.06 -7.82 -4.20
C PRO A 256 17.39 -8.43 -3.73
N SER A 257 17.71 -8.22 -2.45
CA SER A 257 18.91 -8.79 -1.83
C SER A 257 18.84 -10.32 -1.75
N ARG A 258 17.64 -10.87 -1.63
CA ARG A 258 17.35 -12.32 -1.60
C ARG A 258 17.29 -12.89 -3.02
N PRO A 259 18.27 -13.72 -3.45
CA PRO A 259 18.30 -14.26 -4.81
C PRO A 259 17.06 -15.08 -5.20
N GLU A 260 16.50 -15.82 -4.25
CA GLU A 260 15.33 -16.66 -4.43
C GLU A 260 14.06 -15.88 -4.84
N LEU A 261 13.92 -14.64 -4.38
CA LEU A 261 12.77 -13.78 -4.72
C LEU A 261 12.87 -13.15 -6.11
N ARG A 262 14.05 -13.17 -6.73
CA ARG A 262 14.26 -12.58 -8.06
C ARG A 262 13.55 -13.36 -9.16
N GLN A 263 13.33 -14.66 -8.94
CA GLN A 263 12.77 -15.56 -9.94
C GLN A 263 11.25 -15.45 -10.08
N PHE A 264 10.56 -14.82 -9.12
CA PHE A 264 9.11 -14.63 -9.16
C PHE A 264 8.65 -13.67 -10.26
N PHE A 265 9.52 -12.74 -10.67
CA PHE A 265 9.23 -11.78 -11.74
C PHE A 265 10.39 -11.82 -12.74
N SER A 266 10.37 -12.86 -13.58
CA SER A 266 11.43 -13.13 -14.56
C SER A 266 11.68 -11.96 -15.51
N GLU A 267 10.63 -11.17 -15.78
CA GLU A 267 10.60 -9.98 -16.61
C GLU A 267 11.47 -8.86 -16.04
N LEU A 268 11.66 -8.84 -14.72
CA LEU A 268 12.45 -7.85 -13.99
C LEU A 268 13.93 -8.23 -13.87
N ILE A 269 14.31 -9.44 -14.27
CA ILE A 269 15.69 -9.91 -14.16
C ILE A 269 16.55 -9.11 -15.16
N PRO A 270 17.61 -8.41 -14.70
CA PRO A 270 18.51 -7.71 -15.60
C PRO A 270 19.13 -8.67 -16.63
N PRO A 271 19.26 -8.25 -17.90
CA PRO A 271 19.91 -9.08 -18.92
C PRO A 271 21.35 -9.42 -18.51
N ARG A 272 21.80 -10.63 -18.85
CA ARG A 272 23.21 -11.02 -18.65
C ARG A 272 24.12 -10.08 -19.44
N GLN A 273 25.33 -9.86 -18.93
CA GLN A 273 26.31 -9.00 -19.61
C GLN A 273 26.53 -9.48 -21.06
N GLY A 274 26.37 -8.58 -22.03
CA GLY A 274 26.46 -8.89 -23.47
C GLY A 274 25.14 -9.31 -24.13
N ALA A 275 24.06 -9.53 -23.37
CA ALA A 275 22.73 -9.73 -23.93
C ALA A 275 22.11 -8.39 -24.36
N PRO A 276 21.20 -8.38 -25.35
CA PRO A 276 20.47 -7.18 -25.73
C PRO A 276 19.73 -6.59 -24.53
N LYS A 277 19.69 -5.26 -24.48
CA LYS A 277 19.00 -4.54 -23.41
C LYS A 277 17.50 -4.84 -23.47
N ASN A 278 16.86 -4.92 -22.31
CA ASN A 278 15.41 -5.08 -22.20
C ASN A 278 14.76 -3.68 -22.14
N PRO A 279 14.06 -3.22 -23.20
CA PRO A 279 13.48 -1.87 -23.23
C PRO A 279 12.46 -1.64 -22.11
N SER A 280 11.73 -2.69 -21.70
CA SER A 280 10.76 -2.61 -20.62
C SER A 280 11.43 -2.23 -19.29
N LEU A 281 12.64 -2.75 -19.04
CA LEU A 281 13.42 -2.43 -17.84
C LEU A 281 14.08 -1.06 -17.91
N GLU A 282 14.52 -0.63 -19.09
CA GLU A 282 15.03 0.73 -19.26
C GLU A 282 13.95 1.77 -18.96
N VAL A 283 12.72 1.55 -19.43
CA VAL A 283 11.58 2.42 -19.10
C VAL A 283 11.30 2.39 -17.60
N LEU A 284 11.22 1.21 -16.98
CA LEU A 284 10.99 1.07 -15.54
C LEU A 284 12.04 1.83 -14.72
N TYR A 285 13.33 1.64 -15.02
CA TYR A 285 14.41 2.31 -14.30
C TYR A 285 14.44 3.83 -14.54
N THR A 286 14.04 4.28 -15.74
CA THR A 286 13.90 5.71 -16.05
C THR A 286 12.79 6.33 -15.22
N GLU A 287 11.62 5.70 -15.12
CA GLU A 287 10.52 6.17 -14.27
C GLU A 287 10.91 6.19 -12.80
N ILE A 288 11.55 5.12 -12.30
CA ILE A 288 12.02 5.09 -10.91
C ILE A 288 13.07 6.17 -10.65
N ALA A 289 14.00 6.40 -11.59
CA ALA A 289 14.98 7.47 -11.47
C ALA A 289 14.32 8.85 -11.44
N ARG A 290 13.28 9.07 -12.26
CA ARG A 290 12.45 10.29 -12.24
C ARG A 290 11.80 10.50 -10.87
N ILE A 291 11.11 9.48 -10.34
CA ILE A 291 10.42 9.53 -9.04
C ILE A 291 11.41 9.80 -7.91
N LYS A 292 12.60 9.18 -7.94
CA LYS A 292 13.63 9.42 -6.91
C LYS A 292 14.22 10.82 -6.97
N THR A 293 14.36 11.39 -8.17
CA THR A 293 14.99 12.70 -8.37
C THR A 293 14.02 13.84 -8.10
N HIS A 294 12.77 13.70 -8.56
CA HIS A 294 11.77 14.77 -8.53
C HIS A 294 10.68 14.56 -7.47
N GLY A 295 10.64 13.39 -6.83
CA GLY A 295 9.52 12.96 -6.01
C GLY A 295 8.35 12.46 -6.85
N SER A 296 7.38 11.84 -6.19
CA SER A 296 6.09 11.51 -6.80
C SER A 296 5.27 12.78 -7.05
N THR A 297 4.61 12.85 -8.19
CA THR A 297 3.63 13.91 -8.50
C THR A 297 2.22 13.57 -8.02
N TRP A 298 2.00 12.34 -7.53
CA TRP A 298 0.70 11.87 -7.11
C TRP A 298 0.29 12.47 -5.76
N ILE A 299 -0.90 13.05 -5.73
CA ILE A 299 -1.44 13.72 -4.53
C ILE A 299 -2.81 13.19 -4.10
N TRP A 300 -3.32 12.16 -4.79
CA TRP A 300 -4.67 11.63 -4.60
C TRP A 300 -4.89 10.98 -3.21
N HIS A 301 -3.82 10.65 -2.49
CA HIS A 301 -3.88 10.10 -1.12
C HIS A 301 -4.28 11.16 -0.07
N LEU A 302 -4.16 12.46 -0.37
CA LEU A 302 -4.45 13.53 0.56
C LEU A 302 -5.96 13.81 0.68
N PRO A 303 -6.45 14.18 1.87
CA PRO A 303 -7.79 14.71 2.00
C PRO A 303 -7.93 16.03 1.23
N LYS A 304 -8.89 16.08 0.29
CA LYS A 304 -9.41 17.30 -0.35
C LYS A 304 -10.93 17.39 -0.05
N PRO A 305 -11.61 18.54 -0.27
CA PRO A 305 -12.64 19.04 0.63
C PRO A 305 -13.91 18.16 0.74
N GLY A 306 -14.67 18.45 1.80
CA GLY A 306 -15.53 17.50 2.52
C GLY A 306 -16.80 17.02 1.82
N TYR A 307 -17.61 16.30 2.59
CA TYR A 307 -18.82 15.56 2.19
C TYR A 307 -19.80 16.32 1.27
N GLN A 308 -19.92 17.65 1.42
CA GLN A 308 -20.78 18.49 0.58
C GLN A 308 -20.34 18.50 -0.89
N ASP A 309 -19.04 18.34 -1.17
CA ASP A 309 -18.50 18.30 -2.53
C ASP A 309 -18.70 16.91 -3.16
N THR A 310 -18.77 15.85 -2.34
CA THR A 310 -19.04 14.48 -2.80
C THR A 310 -20.52 14.26 -3.18
N GLY A 311 -21.47 14.81 -2.40
CA GLY A 311 -22.91 14.74 -2.75
C GLY A 311 -23.23 15.47 -4.05
N LYS A 312 -22.74 16.72 -4.17
CA LYS A 312 -22.85 17.52 -5.41
C LYS A 312 -22.27 16.82 -6.65
N LEU A 313 -21.16 16.11 -6.48
CA LEU A 313 -20.47 15.38 -7.57
C LEU A 313 -21.27 14.17 -8.07
N LEU A 314 -22.03 13.53 -7.19
CA LEU A 314 -22.80 12.33 -7.49
C LEU A 314 -24.28 12.61 -7.81
N GLY A 315 -24.69 13.88 -7.83
CA GLY A 315 -26.07 14.27 -8.09
C GLY A 315 -27.05 13.82 -6.98
N ILE A 316 -26.57 13.69 -5.74
CA ILE A 316 -27.34 13.29 -4.55
C ILE A 316 -27.35 14.42 -3.53
#